data_AF-A0AAV7QPG0-F1
#
_entry.id   AF-A0AAV7QPG0-F1
#
_cell.length_a   1.000
_cell.length_b   1.000
_cell.length_c   1.000
_cell.angle_alpha   90.00
_cell.angle_beta   90.00
_cell.angle_gamma   90.00
#
_symmetry.space_group_name_H-M   'P 1'
#
loop_
_entity.id
_entity.type
_entity.pdbx_description
1 polymer ?
#
loop_
_entity_poly.entity_id
_entity_poly.type
_entity_poly.pdbx_seq_one_letter_code
_entity_poly.pdbx_strand_id
1 'polypeptide(L)'
;MGREPVRLINVYAPSDEGERRKLFQRLRPQLVTSRTIMMGGDFNCILESGGRCGTRAGEGWMDDAAKLLAEMVGEASLTDVIGSMGSDARNFTWSHHDGSVRSRIDFIFTSKSVRIRQHSMVTVHFSDHRAIRFQGELTGKFLTGPGTWKLNSSLLGREDVQEELRRTYMGPDLLELYEEMEQEGVMPHTLREGMIVLLYKHKGERCDFKNWRPISFLNVDYKILAKTMVNRLKGAMGEIVHPDQTCEVPGHRVADSLALIRDTIQYITDRNIRTTLVCLDQEKAFDRVSHEFMERVLQGFGLGERFCNYVRIMYPDIFSSVMVNG
;
A
#
# COMPACT_ATOMS: atom_id res chain seq x y z
N MET A 1 14.74 4.30 -6.43
CA MET A 1 15.25 3.09 -7.11
C MET A 1 14.14 2.44 -7.95
N GLY A 2 14.45 2.05 -9.20
CA GLY A 2 13.74 1.10 -10.08
C GLY A 2 12.21 1.24 -10.27
N ARG A 3 11.82 1.91 -11.36
CA ARG A 3 10.43 2.11 -11.88
C ARG A 3 9.88 0.90 -12.67
N GLU A 4 10.48 -0.26 -12.53
CA GLU A 4 10.20 -1.38 -13.42
C GLU A 4 8.99 -2.19 -12.94
N PRO A 5 8.04 -2.54 -13.84
CA PRO A 5 6.84 -3.32 -13.52
C PRO A 5 7.18 -4.77 -13.10
N VAL A 6 8.41 -5.19 -13.39
CA VAL A 6 8.95 -6.50 -13.08
C VAL A 6 9.99 -6.37 -11.97
N ARG A 7 9.96 -7.31 -11.02
CA ARG A 7 11.04 -7.55 -10.06
C ARG A 7 11.77 -8.80 -10.49
N LEU A 8 13.00 -8.62 -10.95
CA LEU A 8 13.92 -9.71 -11.24
C LEU A 8 14.67 -10.09 -9.96
N ILE A 9 14.67 -11.36 -9.62
CA ILE A 9 15.38 -11.90 -8.46
C ILE A 9 16.27 -13.04 -8.97
N ASN A 10 17.57 -12.89 -8.84
CA ASN A 10 18.51 -13.97 -9.08
C ASN A 10 18.90 -14.61 -7.74
N VAL A 11 18.73 -15.92 -7.62
CA VAL A 11 19.01 -16.68 -6.41
C VAL A 11 20.22 -17.59 -6.66
N TYR A 12 21.17 -17.54 -5.73
CA TYR A 12 22.26 -18.50 -5.66
C TYR A 12 22.30 -19.04 -4.24
N ALA A 13 21.60 -20.14 -4.01
CA ALA A 13 21.41 -20.70 -2.70
C ALA A 13 22.59 -21.60 -2.32
N PRO A 14 23.11 -21.53 -1.08
CA PRO A 14 24.20 -22.40 -0.63
C PRO A 14 23.78 -23.88 -0.65
N SER A 15 24.74 -24.81 -0.64
CA SER A 15 24.42 -26.25 -0.57
C SER A 15 24.03 -26.69 0.85
N ASP A 16 24.44 -25.94 1.88
CA ASP A 16 24.07 -26.17 3.28
C ASP A 16 22.61 -25.79 3.55
N GLU A 17 21.85 -26.72 4.16
CA GLU A 17 20.42 -26.55 4.40
C GLU A 17 20.10 -25.37 5.34
N GLY A 18 20.89 -25.20 6.40
CA GLY A 18 20.68 -24.15 7.39
C GLY A 18 20.88 -22.75 6.79
N GLU A 19 21.95 -22.58 6.01
CA GLU A 19 22.22 -21.34 5.29
C GLU A 19 21.19 -21.06 4.19
N ARG A 20 20.71 -22.10 3.47
CA ARG A 20 19.58 -21.94 2.53
C ARG A 20 18.33 -21.45 3.23
N ARG A 21 18.00 -22.04 4.38
CA ARG A 21 16.82 -21.67 5.16
C ARG A 21 16.87 -20.20 5.56
N LYS A 22 18.03 -19.72 6.06
CA LYS A 22 18.25 -18.30 6.39
C LYS A 22 18.12 -17.40 5.16
N LEU A 23 18.67 -17.81 4.01
CA LEU A 23 18.52 -17.08 2.75
C LEU A 23 17.05 -16.94 2.36
N PHE A 24 16.29 -18.04 2.39
CA PHE A 24 14.87 -18.05 2.04
C PHE A 24 14.02 -17.24 3.01
N GLN A 25 14.29 -17.30 4.32
CA GLN A 25 13.65 -16.43 5.31
C GLN A 25 13.88 -14.94 5.02
N ARG A 26 15.09 -14.55 4.61
CA ARG A 26 15.41 -13.17 4.20
C ARG A 26 14.77 -12.79 2.86
N LEU A 27 14.57 -13.76 1.98
CA LEU A 27 13.96 -13.56 0.66
C LEU A 27 12.43 -13.46 0.73
N ARG A 28 11.77 -14.18 1.65
CA ARG A 28 10.30 -14.25 1.78
C ARG A 28 9.61 -12.88 1.78
N PRO A 29 10.06 -11.87 2.56
CA PRO A 29 9.47 -10.53 2.52
C PRO A 29 9.60 -9.83 1.15
N GLN A 30 10.61 -10.19 0.35
CA GLN A 30 10.81 -9.60 -0.98
C GLN A 30 9.83 -10.14 -2.03
N LEU A 31 9.10 -11.22 -1.73
CA LEU A 31 8.05 -11.74 -2.60
C LEU A 31 6.70 -11.04 -2.35
N VAL A 32 6.55 -10.33 -1.24
CA VAL A 32 5.34 -9.53 -0.94
C VAL A 32 5.41 -8.22 -1.72
N THR A 33 4.80 -8.21 -2.91
CA THR A 33 4.80 -7.04 -3.81
C THR A 33 3.65 -7.08 -4.79
N SER A 34 3.24 -5.91 -5.28
CA SER A 34 2.29 -5.76 -6.38
C SER A 34 2.94 -5.88 -7.77
N ARG A 35 4.28 -5.98 -7.82
CA ARG A 35 5.05 -6.11 -9.08
C ARG A 35 4.95 -7.54 -9.62
N THR A 36 5.08 -7.69 -10.93
CA THR A 36 5.32 -9.02 -11.54
C THR A 36 6.68 -9.54 -11.09
N ILE A 37 6.74 -10.73 -10.50
CA ILE A 37 7.99 -11.34 -10.07
C ILE A 37 8.49 -12.29 -11.17
N MET A 38 9.79 -12.22 -11.42
CA MET A 38 10.56 -13.19 -12.18
C MET A 38 11.76 -13.57 -11.33
N MET A 39 11.69 -14.74 -10.69
CA MET A 39 12.70 -15.22 -9.75
C MET A 39 13.33 -16.48 -10.31
N GLY A 40 14.65 -16.54 -10.43
CA GLY A 40 15.32 -17.75 -10.89
C GLY A 40 16.76 -17.86 -10.46
N GLY A 41 17.39 -18.98 -10.77
CA GLY A 41 18.78 -19.28 -10.43
C GLY A 41 18.94 -20.68 -9.85
N ASP A 42 20.04 -20.89 -9.12
CA ASP A 42 20.36 -22.15 -8.46
C ASP A 42 19.83 -22.13 -7.03
N PHE A 43 18.83 -22.97 -6.75
CA PHE A 43 18.20 -23.05 -5.44
C PHE A 43 18.76 -24.17 -4.57
N ASN A 44 19.55 -25.08 -5.14
CA ASN A 44 20.03 -26.28 -4.45
C ASN A 44 18.90 -27.05 -3.70
N CYS A 45 17.66 -27.02 -4.23
CA CYS A 45 16.47 -27.61 -3.63
C CYS A 45 15.83 -28.65 -4.55
N ILE A 46 15.41 -29.78 -3.97
CA ILE A 46 14.65 -30.81 -4.68
C ILE A 46 13.18 -30.67 -4.26
N LEU A 47 12.34 -30.19 -5.18
CA LEU A 47 10.92 -29.88 -4.91
C LEU A 47 9.95 -31.01 -5.28
N GLU A 48 10.43 -32.04 -5.97
CA GLU A 48 9.62 -33.16 -6.44
C GLU A 48 10.37 -34.46 -6.19
N SER A 49 9.66 -35.55 -5.89
CA SER A 49 10.25 -36.86 -5.58
C SER A 49 11.11 -37.42 -6.72
N GLY A 50 10.79 -37.09 -7.98
CA GLY A 50 11.57 -37.44 -9.17
C GLY A 50 12.71 -36.47 -9.52
N GLY A 51 12.89 -35.39 -8.75
CA GLY A 51 13.83 -34.30 -9.03
C GLY A 51 15.31 -34.68 -8.91
N ARG A 52 15.63 -35.93 -8.58
CA ARG A 52 17.00 -36.46 -8.53
C ARG A 52 17.07 -37.91 -8.99
N CYS A 53 18.15 -38.28 -9.68
CA CYS A 53 18.51 -39.67 -9.96
C CYS A 53 19.96 -39.99 -9.52
N GLY A 54 20.26 -41.28 -9.34
CA GLY A 54 21.57 -41.78 -8.90
C GLY A 54 21.52 -42.41 -7.51
N THR A 55 22.66 -42.42 -6.82
CA THR A 55 22.88 -43.11 -5.52
C THR A 55 22.00 -42.65 -4.35
N ARG A 56 21.27 -41.55 -4.50
CA ARG A 56 20.29 -41.02 -3.52
C ARG A 56 18.93 -40.69 -4.15
N ALA A 57 18.56 -41.39 -5.22
CA ALA A 57 17.26 -41.22 -5.85
C ALA A 57 16.14 -41.61 -4.86
N GLY A 58 15.23 -40.68 -4.55
CA GLY A 58 14.08 -40.93 -3.67
C GLY A 58 14.34 -40.77 -2.16
N GLU A 59 15.58 -40.59 -1.72
CA GLU A 59 15.92 -40.34 -0.31
C GLU A 59 15.96 -38.84 0.01
N GLY A 60 15.33 -38.41 1.11
CA GLY A 60 15.44 -37.04 1.62
C GLY A 60 14.96 -35.96 0.65
N TRP A 61 13.97 -36.28 -0.19
CA TRP A 61 13.37 -35.29 -1.08
C TRP A 61 12.64 -34.22 -0.24
N MET A 62 12.85 -32.96 -0.61
CA MET A 62 12.27 -31.80 0.06
C MET A 62 12.62 -31.68 1.55
N ASP A 63 13.89 -31.37 1.84
CA ASP A 63 14.31 -30.89 3.16
C ASP A 63 13.53 -29.62 3.57
N ASP A 64 13.67 -29.19 4.82
CA ASP A 64 12.89 -28.07 5.34
C ASP A 64 13.15 -26.74 4.62
N ALA A 65 14.36 -26.52 4.10
CA ALA A 65 14.63 -25.34 3.27
C ALA A 65 13.87 -25.43 1.94
N ALA A 66 13.81 -26.61 1.33
CA ALA A 66 13.01 -26.87 0.13
C ALA A 66 11.49 -26.76 0.40
N LYS A 67 11.00 -27.20 1.57
CA LYS A 67 9.60 -26.98 2.00
C LYS A 67 9.28 -25.50 2.13
N LEU A 68 10.18 -24.73 2.77
CA LEU A 68 10.04 -23.28 2.90
C LEU A 68 10.02 -22.59 1.53
N LEU A 69 10.88 -23.00 0.59
CA LEU A 69 10.85 -22.51 -0.78
C LEU A 69 9.50 -22.80 -1.46
N ALA A 70 9.00 -24.03 -1.34
CA ALA A 70 7.72 -24.43 -1.92
C ALA A 70 6.55 -23.62 -1.33
N GLU A 71 6.53 -23.41 -0.01
CA GLU A 71 5.56 -22.55 0.68
C GLU A 71 5.64 -21.11 0.16
N MET A 72 6.83 -20.52 0.10
CA MET A 72 7.06 -19.17 -0.41
C MET A 72 6.60 -18.97 -1.86
N VAL A 73 6.88 -19.93 -2.74
CA VAL A 73 6.45 -19.93 -4.14
C VAL A 73 4.93 -20.02 -4.23
N GLY A 74 4.30 -20.87 -3.41
CA GLY A 74 2.84 -21.02 -3.31
C GLY A 74 2.15 -19.76 -2.81
N GLU A 75 2.63 -19.17 -1.72
CA GLU A 75 2.12 -17.92 -1.13
C GLU A 75 2.19 -16.75 -2.11
N ALA A 76 3.31 -16.63 -2.83
CA ALA A 76 3.50 -15.60 -3.85
C ALA A 76 2.79 -15.92 -5.17
N SER A 77 2.05 -17.04 -5.25
CA SER A 77 1.35 -17.49 -6.45
C SER A 77 2.23 -17.54 -7.70
N LEU A 78 3.50 -17.94 -7.53
CA LEU A 78 4.45 -18.08 -8.63
C LEU A 78 4.31 -19.46 -9.27
N THR A 79 4.67 -19.55 -10.55
CA THR A 79 4.63 -20.78 -11.32
C THR A 79 6.00 -21.03 -11.92
N ASP A 80 6.48 -22.27 -11.82
CA ASP A 80 7.70 -22.69 -12.51
C ASP A 80 7.47 -22.66 -14.03
N VAL A 81 8.34 -21.94 -14.73
CA VAL A 81 8.32 -21.78 -16.19
C VAL A 81 8.45 -23.11 -16.93
N ILE A 82 9.19 -24.06 -16.35
CA ILE A 82 9.36 -25.40 -16.93
C ILE A 82 8.17 -26.31 -16.61
N GLY A 83 7.37 -25.98 -15.59
CA GLY A 83 6.20 -26.73 -15.15
C GLY A 83 6.51 -27.96 -14.28
N SER A 84 5.46 -28.55 -13.68
CA SER A 84 5.54 -29.86 -13.01
C SER A 84 5.77 -30.96 -14.05
N MET A 85 6.47 -32.02 -13.66
CA MET A 85 6.85 -33.14 -14.55
C MET A 85 5.68 -33.64 -15.42
N GLY A 86 5.75 -33.37 -16.73
CA GLY A 86 5.06 -34.15 -17.75
C GLY A 86 5.80 -35.47 -17.99
N SER A 87 5.11 -36.45 -18.59
CA SER A 87 5.47 -37.87 -18.60
C SER A 87 6.77 -38.28 -19.31
N ASP A 88 7.56 -37.39 -19.92
CA ASP A 88 8.69 -37.81 -20.76
C ASP A 88 10.00 -37.01 -20.69
N ALA A 89 10.17 -36.08 -19.74
CA ALA A 89 11.50 -35.50 -19.49
C ALA A 89 11.65 -35.06 -18.02
N ARG A 90 12.58 -35.68 -17.29
CA ARG A 90 12.86 -35.38 -15.87
C ARG A 90 13.48 -33.99 -15.62
N ASN A 91 13.59 -33.15 -16.65
CA ASN A 91 14.00 -31.74 -16.61
C ASN A 91 15.19 -31.44 -15.68
N PHE A 92 16.20 -32.33 -15.65
CA PHE A 92 17.40 -32.13 -14.86
C PHE A 92 18.18 -30.94 -15.39
N THR A 93 18.61 -30.10 -14.46
CA THR A 93 19.35 -28.88 -14.73
C THR A 93 20.81 -29.04 -14.36
N TRP A 94 21.13 -29.89 -13.40
CA TRP A 94 22.50 -30.23 -13.01
C TRP A 94 22.81 -31.71 -13.24
N SER A 95 24.03 -32.01 -13.66
CA SER A 95 24.54 -33.37 -13.83
C SER A 95 25.98 -33.47 -13.35
N HIS A 96 26.30 -34.48 -12.53
CA HIS A 96 27.68 -34.79 -12.21
C HIS A 96 28.48 -35.11 -13.49
N HIS A 97 29.79 -34.85 -13.48
CA HIS A 97 30.63 -34.95 -14.68
C HIS A 97 30.64 -36.33 -15.36
N ASP A 98 30.39 -37.40 -14.60
CA ASP A 98 30.29 -38.78 -15.07
C ASP A 98 28.85 -39.21 -15.43
N GLY A 99 27.86 -38.33 -15.27
CA GLY A 99 26.44 -38.59 -15.51
C GLY A 99 25.75 -39.48 -14.47
N SER A 100 26.45 -39.89 -13.41
CA SER A 100 25.94 -40.83 -12.39
C SER A 100 24.81 -40.24 -11.54
N VAL A 101 24.86 -38.94 -11.27
CA VAL A 101 23.87 -38.19 -10.48
C VAL A 101 23.38 -37.00 -11.30
N ARG A 102 22.07 -36.79 -11.31
CA ARG A 102 21.45 -35.63 -11.93
C ARG A 102 20.34 -35.10 -11.03
N SER A 103 20.19 -33.78 -11.00
CA SER A 103 19.22 -33.12 -10.14
C SER A 103 18.56 -31.94 -10.88
N ARG A 104 17.31 -31.66 -10.54
CA ARG A 104 16.59 -30.45 -10.91
C ARG A 104 16.66 -29.49 -9.74
N ILE A 105 17.59 -28.54 -9.80
CA ILE A 105 17.88 -27.58 -8.72
C ILE A 105 17.85 -26.13 -9.19
N ASP A 106 17.88 -25.91 -10.50
CA ASP A 106 17.71 -24.61 -11.12
C ASP A 106 16.25 -24.41 -11.51
N PHE A 107 15.69 -23.27 -11.12
CA PHE A 107 14.28 -22.96 -11.38
C PHE A 107 14.15 -21.54 -11.92
N ILE A 108 13.09 -21.30 -12.68
CA ILE A 108 12.61 -19.96 -12.97
C ILE A 108 11.13 -19.91 -12.60
N PHE A 109 10.80 -19.18 -11.56
CA PHE A 109 9.45 -18.91 -11.08
C PHE A 109 8.97 -17.55 -11.58
N THR A 110 7.75 -17.50 -12.09
CA THR A 110 7.13 -16.26 -12.59
C THR A 110 5.73 -16.07 -12.04
N SER A 111 5.30 -14.82 -11.87
CA SER A 111 3.90 -14.53 -11.55
C SER A 111 2.98 -14.94 -12.70
N LYS A 112 1.71 -15.24 -12.40
CA LYS A 112 0.67 -15.54 -13.40
C LYS A 112 0.46 -14.45 -14.47
N SER A 113 0.93 -13.23 -14.22
CA SER A 113 0.95 -12.14 -15.19
C SER A 113 2.02 -12.29 -16.29
N VAL A 114 2.83 -13.36 -16.27
CA VAL A 114 3.75 -13.71 -17.35
C VAL A 114 3.17 -14.90 -18.11
N ARG A 115 2.72 -14.67 -19.34
CA ARG A 115 2.30 -15.75 -20.24
C ARG A 115 3.52 -16.31 -20.96
N ILE A 116 3.93 -17.51 -20.59
CA ILE A 116 5.02 -18.23 -21.25
C ILE A 116 4.54 -18.69 -22.64
N ARG A 117 5.30 -18.34 -23.69
CA ARG A 117 5.05 -18.77 -25.07
C ARG A 117 5.89 -19.98 -25.44
N GLN A 118 7.14 -19.99 -24.97
CA GLN A 118 8.10 -21.05 -25.24
C GLN A 118 9.08 -21.16 -24.08
N HIS A 119 9.55 -22.37 -23.80
CA HIS A 119 10.69 -22.62 -22.94
C HIS A 119 11.54 -23.76 -23.50
N SER A 120 12.82 -23.79 -23.14
CA SER A 120 13.78 -24.81 -23.57
C SER A 120 14.92 -24.93 -22.57
N MET A 121 15.45 -26.14 -22.40
CA MET A 121 16.72 -26.35 -21.71
C MET A 121 17.86 -26.35 -22.73
N VAL A 122 18.87 -25.52 -22.48
CA VAL A 122 20.03 -25.36 -23.35
C VAL A 122 21.24 -25.98 -22.66
N THR A 123 21.84 -26.98 -23.30
CA THR A 123 23.09 -27.56 -22.80
C THR A 123 24.23 -26.57 -22.97
N VAL A 124 25.03 -26.37 -21.92
CA VAL A 124 26.20 -25.48 -21.93
C VAL A 124 27.44 -26.36 -21.84
N HIS A 125 28.25 -26.39 -22.89
CA HIS A 125 29.34 -27.38 -23.03
C HIS A 125 30.45 -27.30 -21.97
N PHE A 126 30.56 -26.19 -21.25
CA PHE A 126 31.57 -25.96 -20.21
C PHE A 126 30.97 -25.94 -18.79
N SER A 127 29.70 -26.30 -18.63
CA SER A 127 29.03 -26.34 -17.33
C SER A 127 28.35 -27.69 -17.12
N ASP A 128 28.40 -28.14 -15.87
CA ASP A 128 27.58 -29.22 -15.32
C ASP A 128 26.11 -28.81 -15.15
N HIS A 129 25.78 -27.53 -15.35
CA HIS A 129 24.42 -27.01 -15.42
C HIS A 129 23.95 -26.82 -16.87
N ARG A 130 22.63 -26.94 -17.05
CA ARG A 130 21.89 -26.61 -18.27
C ARG A 130 21.15 -25.30 -18.06
N ALA A 131 21.27 -24.39 -19.01
CA ALA A 131 20.57 -23.11 -18.94
C ALA A 131 19.07 -23.29 -19.22
N ILE A 132 18.23 -22.64 -18.42
CA ILE A 132 16.79 -22.53 -18.70
C ILE A 132 16.56 -21.24 -19.50
N ARG A 133 16.04 -21.39 -20.73
CA ARG A 133 15.62 -20.27 -21.57
C ARG A 133 14.11 -20.29 -21.71
N PHE A 134 13.48 -19.11 -21.58
CA PHE A 134 12.07 -18.95 -21.90
C PHE A 134 11.81 -17.64 -22.65
N GLN A 135 10.70 -17.62 -23.38
CA GLN A 135 10.14 -16.45 -24.03
C GLN A 135 8.68 -16.34 -23.63
N GLY A 136 8.26 -15.15 -23.23
CA GLY A 136 6.90 -14.90 -22.77
C GLY A 136 6.50 -13.45 -22.93
N GLU A 137 5.22 -13.20 -22.69
CA GLU A 137 4.61 -11.89 -22.73
C GLU A 137 4.06 -11.52 -21.37
N LEU A 138 4.19 -10.25 -21.03
CA LEU A 138 3.59 -9.66 -19.85
C LEU A 138 2.09 -9.46 -20.09
N THR A 139 1.25 -10.27 -19.45
CA THR A 139 -0.21 -10.22 -19.57
C THR A 139 -0.84 -9.50 -18.38
N GLY A 140 -1.14 -8.22 -18.57
CA GLY A 140 -1.88 -7.41 -17.61
C GLY A 140 -1.75 -5.92 -17.93
N LYS A 141 -2.76 -5.12 -17.54
CA LYS A 141 -2.58 -3.66 -17.47
C LYS A 141 -1.69 -3.37 -16.27
N PHE A 142 -0.43 -3.06 -16.51
CA PHE A 142 0.46 -2.56 -15.46
C PHE A 142 -0.09 -1.25 -14.95
N LEU A 143 -0.58 -1.23 -13.71
CA LEU A 143 -0.79 0.01 -13.00
C LEU A 143 0.60 0.59 -12.71
N THR A 144 1.10 1.41 -13.65
CA THR A 144 2.21 2.31 -13.40
C THR A 144 1.72 3.38 -12.42
N GLY A 145 1.79 3.05 -11.14
CA GLY A 145 1.40 3.93 -10.04
C GLY A 145 2.39 3.83 -8.88
N PRO A 146 2.49 4.88 -8.04
CA PRO A 146 3.38 4.86 -6.89
C PRO A 146 2.91 3.75 -5.94
N GLY A 147 3.81 2.82 -5.61
CA GLY A 147 3.61 1.85 -4.54
C GLY A 147 3.69 2.56 -3.18
N THR A 148 2.73 3.43 -2.89
CA THR A 148 2.29 3.68 -1.52
C THR A 148 1.73 2.36 -1.00
N TRP A 149 2.11 1.93 0.20
CA TRP A 149 1.34 0.92 0.93
C TRP A 149 -0.13 1.33 0.84
N LYS A 150 -0.92 0.54 0.10
CA LYS A 150 -2.36 0.73 0.02
C LYS A 150 -2.91 -0.30 0.98
N LEU A 151 -3.42 0.18 2.12
CA LEU A 151 -4.24 -0.65 3.01
C LEU A 151 -5.21 -1.42 2.11
N ASN A 152 -5.12 -2.75 2.14
CA ASN A 152 -6.12 -3.55 1.47
C ASN A 152 -7.43 -3.32 2.22
N SER A 153 -8.25 -2.41 1.71
CA SER A 153 -9.49 -1.99 2.37
C SER A 153 -10.50 -3.13 2.49
N SER A 154 -10.31 -4.25 1.76
CA SER A 154 -11.12 -5.45 2.00
C SER A 154 -10.83 -6.10 3.35
N LEU A 155 -9.63 -5.91 3.92
CA LEU A 155 -9.30 -6.38 5.27
C LEU A 155 -10.14 -5.67 6.34
N LEU A 156 -10.48 -4.39 6.13
CA LEU A 156 -11.37 -3.66 7.03
C LEU A 156 -12.80 -4.22 7.05
N GLY A 157 -13.17 -5.05 6.08
CA GLY A 157 -14.47 -5.74 6.04
C GLY A 157 -14.46 -7.10 6.75
N ARG A 158 -13.30 -7.62 7.18
CA ARG A 158 -13.23 -8.89 7.90
C ARG A 158 -13.45 -8.65 9.40
N GLU A 159 -14.29 -9.48 10.01
CA GLU A 159 -14.61 -9.36 11.43
C GLU A 159 -13.39 -9.54 12.33
N ASP A 160 -12.51 -10.48 12.03
CA ASP A 160 -11.29 -10.74 12.81
C ASP A 160 -10.36 -9.52 12.85
N VAL A 161 -10.17 -8.86 11.70
CA VAL A 161 -9.37 -7.63 11.61
C VAL A 161 -10.06 -6.47 12.33
N GLN A 162 -11.39 -6.34 12.22
CA GLN A 162 -12.13 -5.31 12.93
C GLN A 162 -12.04 -5.50 14.45
N GLU A 163 -12.15 -6.73 14.92
CA GLU A 163 -12.08 -7.05 16.35
C GLU A 163 -10.68 -6.78 16.90
N GLU A 164 -9.63 -7.15 16.17
CA GLU A 164 -8.26 -6.84 16.56
C GLU A 164 -7.97 -5.34 16.54
N LEU A 165 -8.49 -4.60 15.55
CA LEU A 165 -8.42 -3.14 15.53
C LEU A 165 -9.17 -2.50 16.71
N ARG A 166 -10.36 -3.00 17.06
CA ARG A 166 -11.11 -2.53 18.23
C ARG A 166 -10.36 -2.83 19.52
N ARG A 167 -9.85 -4.04 19.68
CA ARG A 167 -9.06 -4.42 20.86
C ARG A 167 -7.80 -3.57 21.01
N THR A 168 -7.14 -3.26 19.90
CA THR A 168 -5.85 -2.55 19.90
C THR A 168 -6.02 -1.04 20.03
N TYR A 169 -7.02 -0.44 19.36
CA TYR A 169 -7.16 1.02 19.24
C TYR A 169 -8.44 1.58 19.86
N MET A 170 -9.40 0.75 20.27
CA MET A 170 -10.63 1.19 20.95
C MET A 170 -10.74 0.60 22.37
N GLY A 171 -9.58 0.39 23.00
CA GLY A 171 -9.48 -0.02 24.40
C GLY A 171 -9.72 1.13 25.39
N PRO A 172 -9.77 0.81 26.71
CA PRO A 172 -9.96 1.80 27.77
C PRO A 172 -8.88 2.89 27.77
N ASP A 173 -7.65 2.56 27.37
CA ASP A 173 -6.51 3.47 27.35
C ASP A 173 -6.76 4.72 26.49
N LEU A 174 -7.46 4.58 25.36
CA LEU A 174 -7.76 5.71 24.48
C LEU A 174 -8.81 6.64 25.08
N LEU A 175 -9.78 6.08 25.81
CA LEU A 175 -10.78 6.87 26.52
C LEU A 175 -10.14 7.63 27.68
N GLU A 176 -9.32 6.94 28.48
CA GLU A 176 -8.57 7.54 29.59
C GLU A 176 -7.70 8.71 29.10
N LEU A 177 -6.98 8.52 27.98
CA LEU A 177 -6.22 9.58 27.32
C LEU A 177 -7.08 10.81 26.99
N TYR A 178 -8.26 10.63 26.40
CA TYR A 178 -9.14 11.75 26.03
C TYR A 178 -9.79 12.43 27.23
N GLU A 179 -10.04 11.69 28.31
CA GLU A 179 -10.54 12.22 29.56
C GLU A 179 -9.46 13.03 30.29
N GLU A 180 -8.22 12.53 30.34
CA GLU A 180 -7.07 13.25 30.89
C GLU A 180 -6.81 14.55 30.10
N MET A 181 -6.84 14.49 28.76
CA MET A 181 -6.73 15.66 27.89
C MET A 181 -7.78 16.74 28.19
N GLU A 182 -9.01 16.31 28.50
CA GLU A 182 -10.10 17.22 28.83
C GLU A 182 -9.92 17.83 30.23
N GLN A 183 -9.50 17.03 31.21
CA GLN A 183 -9.28 17.46 32.60
C GLN A 183 -8.12 18.44 32.70
N GLU A 184 -6.99 18.12 32.07
CA GLU A 184 -5.78 18.95 32.08
C GLU A 184 -5.90 20.14 31.10
N GLY A 185 -6.86 20.08 30.16
CA GLY A 185 -7.06 21.11 29.14
C GLY A 185 -5.91 21.19 28.13
N VAL A 186 -5.15 20.11 27.97
CA VAL A 186 -3.90 20.09 27.23
C VAL A 186 -3.74 18.77 26.47
N MET A 187 -3.36 18.84 25.20
CA MET A 187 -3.04 17.66 24.39
C MET A 187 -1.62 17.15 24.69
N PRO A 188 -1.33 15.85 24.78
CA PRO A 188 0.05 15.38 24.96
C PRO A 188 0.96 15.71 23.79
N HIS A 189 2.25 15.86 24.06
CA HIS A 189 3.27 16.21 23.06
C HIS A 189 3.26 15.27 21.84
N THR A 190 3.06 13.97 22.04
CA THR A 190 3.04 12.95 20.98
C THR A 190 1.88 13.11 19.99
N LEU A 191 0.79 13.75 20.40
CA LEU A 191 -0.38 14.02 19.54
C LEU A 191 -0.24 15.35 18.78
N ARG A 192 0.65 16.24 19.25
CA ARG A 192 0.93 17.56 18.62
C ARG A 192 1.96 17.49 17.49
N GLU A 193 2.69 16.39 17.36
CA GLU A 193 3.71 16.22 16.33
C GLU A 193 3.12 15.79 14.99
N GLY A 194 3.47 16.53 13.93
CA GLY A 194 3.24 16.14 12.55
C GLY A 194 4.54 15.84 11.80
N MET A 195 4.59 14.76 11.03
CA MET A 195 5.74 14.45 10.19
C MET A 195 5.47 14.79 8.72
N ILE A 196 6.19 15.74 8.14
CA ILE A 196 6.00 16.19 6.76
C ILE A 196 6.87 15.35 5.81
N VAL A 197 6.23 14.73 4.82
CA VAL A 197 6.89 14.05 3.70
C VAL A 197 6.57 14.78 2.41
N LEU A 198 7.56 14.94 1.54
CA LEU A 198 7.39 15.57 0.23
C LEU A 198 7.05 14.52 -0.83
N LEU A 199 5.87 14.65 -1.45
CA LEU A 199 5.46 13.86 -2.60
C LEU A 199 5.67 14.62 -3.91
N TYR A 200 6.45 14.04 -4.82
CA TYR A 200 6.68 14.64 -6.13
C TYR A 200 5.40 14.57 -6.99
N LYS A 201 4.98 15.71 -7.58
CA LYS A 201 3.79 15.80 -8.43
C LYS A 201 3.95 15.12 -9.80
N HIS A 202 5.12 14.57 -10.10
CA HIS A 202 5.45 14.00 -11.41
C HIS A 202 5.33 14.99 -12.58
N LYS A 203 5.57 16.28 -12.31
CA LYS A 203 5.51 17.37 -13.29
C LYS A 203 6.70 18.31 -13.09
N GLY A 204 7.28 18.80 -14.19
CA GLY A 204 8.36 19.79 -14.16
C GLY A 204 9.71 19.25 -13.70
N GLU A 205 10.58 20.15 -13.25
CA GLU A 205 11.90 19.83 -12.72
C GLU A 205 11.84 19.52 -11.22
N ARG A 206 12.68 18.59 -10.76
CA ARG A 206 12.72 18.18 -9.34
C ARG A 206 13.30 19.24 -8.40
N CYS A 207 14.14 20.13 -8.94
CA CYS A 207 14.76 21.21 -8.17
C CYS A 207 13.76 22.33 -7.83
N ASP A 208 12.60 22.37 -8.50
CA ASP A 208 11.54 23.34 -8.18
C ASP A 208 10.60 22.77 -7.11
N PHE A 209 10.61 23.40 -5.93
CA PHE A 209 9.76 23.05 -4.79
C PHE A 209 8.26 23.09 -5.10
N LYS A 210 7.81 23.90 -6.07
CA LYS A 210 6.40 23.95 -6.49
C LYS A 210 5.92 22.61 -7.06
N ASN A 211 6.84 21.78 -7.55
CA ASN A 211 6.56 20.45 -8.09
C ASN A 211 6.45 19.37 -7.00
N TRP A 212 6.49 19.74 -5.72
CA TRP A 212 6.30 18.84 -4.59
C TRP A 212 5.01 19.18 -3.82
N ARG A 213 4.42 18.17 -3.19
CA ARG A 213 3.29 18.29 -2.25
C ARG A 213 3.77 17.91 -0.86
N PRO A 214 3.74 18.81 0.14
CA PRO A 214 3.91 18.39 1.52
C PRO A 214 2.69 17.58 1.95
N ILE A 215 2.93 16.43 2.59
CA ILE A 215 1.90 15.63 3.26
C ILE A 215 2.33 15.45 4.71
N SER A 216 1.46 15.87 5.63
CA SER A 216 1.67 15.71 7.06
C SER A 216 1.08 14.38 7.55
N PHE A 217 1.93 13.53 8.12
CA PHE A 217 1.56 12.36 8.88
C PHE A 217 1.34 12.77 10.33
N LEU A 218 0.06 12.78 10.73
CA LEU A 218 -0.35 13.03 12.11
C LEU A 218 -0.54 11.71 12.87
N ASN A 219 -0.42 11.79 14.19
CA ASN A 219 -0.70 10.71 15.12
C ASN A 219 -2.11 10.10 14.88
N VAL A 220 -2.23 8.77 15.02
CA VAL A 220 -3.48 8.04 14.75
C VAL A 220 -4.56 8.34 15.79
N ASP A 221 -4.18 8.42 17.07
CA ASP A 221 -5.07 8.70 18.20
C ASP A 221 -5.68 10.10 18.06
N TYR A 222 -4.88 11.07 17.62
CA TYR A 222 -5.37 12.39 17.23
C TYR A 222 -6.41 12.30 16.09
N LYS A 223 -6.14 11.52 15.05
CA LYS A 223 -7.08 11.36 13.92
C LYS A 223 -8.38 10.69 14.33
N ILE A 224 -8.34 9.75 15.28
CA ILE A 224 -9.53 9.11 15.83
C ILE A 224 -10.38 10.13 16.58
N LEU A 225 -9.77 10.97 17.43
CA LEU A 225 -10.46 12.05 18.14
C LEU A 225 -11.09 13.05 17.17
N ALA A 226 -10.29 13.59 16.23
CA ALA A 226 -10.75 14.53 15.22
C ALA A 226 -11.89 13.94 14.38
N LYS A 227 -11.79 12.66 14.01
CA LYS A 227 -12.85 11.97 13.26
C LYS A 227 -14.12 11.79 14.08
N THR A 228 -14.00 11.48 15.35
CA THR A 228 -15.13 11.35 16.29
C THR A 228 -15.86 12.68 16.42
N MET A 229 -15.11 13.78 16.58
CA MET A 229 -15.63 15.15 16.62
C MET A 229 -16.36 15.51 15.33
N VAL A 230 -15.77 15.25 14.16
CA VAL A 230 -16.41 15.47 12.86
C VAL A 230 -17.70 14.67 12.72
N ASN A 231 -17.71 13.40 13.11
CA ASN A 231 -18.90 12.57 13.02
C ASN A 231 -20.02 13.06 13.94
N ARG A 232 -19.68 13.61 15.12
CA ARG A 232 -20.65 14.26 16.00
C ARG A 232 -21.21 15.54 15.39
N LEU A 233 -20.35 16.39 14.82
CA LEU A 233 -20.76 17.64 14.16
C LEU A 233 -21.67 17.38 12.96
N LYS A 234 -21.40 16.32 12.17
CA LYS A 234 -22.24 15.92 11.02
C LYS A 234 -23.72 15.78 11.36
N GLY A 235 -24.06 15.34 12.57
CA GLY A 235 -25.45 15.24 13.01
C GLY A 235 -26.16 16.58 13.09
N ALA A 236 -25.43 17.67 13.34
CA ALA A 236 -25.96 19.03 13.45
C ALA A 236 -25.78 19.86 12.16
N MET A 237 -24.98 19.39 11.19
CA MET A 237 -24.64 20.16 9.99
C MET A 237 -25.86 20.63 9.20
N GLY A 238 -26.91 19.81 9.09
CA GLY A 238 -28.12 20.17 8.34
C GLY A 238 -28.92 21.33 8.95
N GLU A 239 -28.73 21.63 10.23
CA GLU A 239 -29.38 22.76 10.91
C GLU A 239 -28.50 24.02 10.92
N ILE A 240 -27.18 23.83 10.89
CA ILE A 240 -26.19 24.91 11.02
C ILE A 240 -25.88 25.58 9.67
N VAL A 241 -25.85 24.81 8.58
CA VAL A 241 -25.45 25.33 7.26
C VAL A 241 -26.66 25.66 6.38
N HIS A 242 -26.50 26.70 5.55
CA HIS A 242 -27.50 27.06 4.57
C HIS A 242 -27.68 25.95 3.53
N PRO A 243 -28.90 25.68 3.01
CA PRO A 243 -29.15 24.64 2.00
C PRO A 243 -28.30 24.73 0.72
N ASP A 244 -27.85 25.94 0.38
CA ASP A 244 -26.99 26.18 -0.78
C ASP A 244 -25.51 25.81 -0.53
N GLN A 245 -25.11 25.53 0.71
CA GLN A 245 -23.78 25.04 1.05
C GLN A 245 -23.72 23.52 0.84
N THR A 246 -23.23 23.11 -0.32
CA THR A 246 -23.19 21.69 -0.71
C THR A 246 -21.87 20.99 -0.37
N CYS A 247 -20.79 21.75 -0.18
CA CYS A 247 -19.45 21.19 0.02
C CYS A 247 -19.34 20.57 1.41
N GLU A 248 -18.88 19.31 1.47
CA GLU A 248 -18.67 18.53 2.70
C GLU A 248 -19.93 18.30 3.57
N VAL A 249 -21.11 18.68 3.09
CA VAL A 249 -22.39 18.39 3.74
C VAL A 249 -22.92 17.02 3.28
N PRO A 250 -23.26 16.12 4.22
CA PRO A 250 -23.80 14.80 3.87
C PRO A 250 -25.04 14.91 2.97
N GLY A 251 -25.11 14.08 1.92
CA GLY A 251 -26.26 14.02 1.02
C GLY A 251 -26.16 14.88 -0.25
N HIS A 252 -25.22 15.82 -0.31
CA HIS A 252 -24.99 16.67 -1.49
C HIS A 252 -23.88 16.14 -2.38
N ARG A 253 -24.01 16.36 -3.69
CA ARG A 253 -23.01 16.05 -4.71
C ARG A 253 -22.52 17.34 -5.35
N VAL A 254 -21.26 17.35 -5.80
CA VAL A 254 -20.70 18.47 -6.59
C VAL A 254 -21.55 18.74 -7.84
N ALA A 255 -22.16 17.70 -8.41
CA ALA A 255 -23.07 17.83 -9.54
C ALA A 255 -24.31 18.69 -9.24
N ASP A 256 -24.77 18.72 -7.99
CA ASP A 256 -25.97 19.47 -7.58
C ASP A 256 -25.71 20.97 -7.68
N SER A 257 -24.53 21.45 -7.24
CA SER A 257 -24.12 22.85 -7.39
C SER A 257 -23.95 23.25 -8.85
N LEU A 258 -23.39 22.35 -9.67
CA LEU A 258 -23.24 22.59 -11.10
C LEU A 258 -24.60 22.69 -11.80
N ALA A 259 -25.54 21.81 -11.44
CA ALA A 259 -26.91 21.85 -11.96
C ALA A 259 -27.60 23.16 -11.54
N LEU A 260 -27.50 23.55 -10.26
CA LEU A 260 -28.07 24.80 -9.76
C LEU A 260 -27.54 26.03 -10.52
N ILE A 261 -26.22 26.13 -10.71
CA ILE A 261 -25.62 27.24 -11.46
C ILE A 261 -26.10 27.23 -12.92
N ARG A 262 -26.09 26.07 -13.58
CA ARG A 262 -26.53 25.93 -14.97
C ARG A 262 -27.99 26.35 -15.14
N ASP A 263 -28.87 25.85 -14.29
CA ASP A 263 -30.31 26.10 -14.37
C ASP A 263 -30.63 27.56 -14.02
N THR A 264 -29.87 28.15 -13.09
CA THR A 264 -29.94 29.60 -12.79
C THR A 264 -29.54 30.45 -13.99
N ILE A 265 -28.44 30.12 -14.67
CA ILE A 265 -28.00 30.81 -15.88
C ILE A 265 -29.05 30.71 -16.99
N GLN A 266 -29.63 29.52 -17.20
CA GLN A 266 -30.68 29.31 -18.18
C GLN A 266 -31.91 30.17 -17.86
N TYR A 267 -32.38 30.15 -16.62
CA TYR A 267 -33.53 30.95 -16.18
C TYR A 267 -33.33 32.45 -16.38
N ILE A 268 -32.15 32.99 -16.05
CA ILE A 268 -31.79 34.39 -16.26
C ILE A 268 -31.83 34.74 -17.76
N THR A 269 -31.31 33.85 -18.60
CA THR A 269 -31.26 34.02 -20.06
C THR A 269 -32.67 34.04 -20.66
N ASP A 270 -33.51 33.07 -20.28
CA ASP A 270 -34.88 32.94 -20.79
C ASP A 270 -35.76 34.14 -20.42
N ARG A 271 -35.51 34.74 -19.26
CA ARG A 271 -36.27 35.90 -18.76
C ARG A 271 -35.61 37.25 -19.05
N ASN A 272 -34.46 37.26 -19.74
CA ASN A 272 -33.69 38.45 -20.05
C ASN A 272 -33.42 39.35 -18.82
N ILE A 273 -33.05 38.72 -17.69
CA ILE A 273 -32.78 39.44 -16.44
C ILE A 273 -31.33 39.93 -16.48
N ARG A 274 -31.11 41.22 -16.16
CA ARG A 274 -29.76 41.77 -16.04
C ARG A 274 -29.11 41.23 -14.76
N THR A 275 -28.13 40.36 -14.90
CA THR A 275 -27.43 39.71 -13.77
C THR A 275 -25.92 39.75 -13.97
N THR A 276 -25.18 39.79 -12.85
CA THR A 276 -23.73 39.64 -12.82
C THR A 276 -23.38 38.42 -11.99
N LEU A 277 -22.55 37.52 -12.53
CA LEU A 277 -22.00 36.38 -11.80
C LEU A 277 -20.69 36.80 -11.14
N VAL A 278 -20.58 36.58 -9.82
CA VAL A 278 -19.37 36.85 -9.05
C VAL A 278 -18.76 35.52 -8.61
N CYS A 279 -17.56 35.21 -9.10
CA CYS A 279 -16.81 34.03 -8.71
C CYS A 279 -15.73 34.44 -7.70
N LEU A 280 -15.83 33.94 -6.46
CA LEU A 280 -14.88 34.22 -5.39
C LEU A 280 -14.09 32.96 -5.04
N ASP A 281 -12.79 33.11 -4.82
CA ASP A 281 -11.92 32.06 -4.29
C ASP A 281 -11.11 32.61 -3.12
N GLN A 282 -10.89 31.78 -2.11
CA GLN A 282 -10.14 32.17 -0.92
C GLN A 282 -8.73 31.59 -0.99
N GLU A 283 -7.74 32.48 -1.08
CA GLU A 283 -6.34 32.07 -1.10
C GLU A 283 -5.97 31.41 0.24
N LYS A 284 -5.59 30.13 0.19
CA LYS A 284 -5.15 29.35 1.37
C LYS A 284 -6.14 29.42 2.52
N ALA A 285 -7.41 29.17 2.24
CA ALA A 285 -8.51 29.30 3.19
C ALA A 285 -8.24 28.65 4.55
N PHE A 286 -7.68 27.43 4.57
CA PHE A 286 -7.37 26.71 5.82
C PHE A 286 -6.25 27.35 6.63
N ASP A 287 -5.19 27.85 5.97
CA ASP A 287 -4.03 28.45 6.63
C ASP A 287 -4.34 29.82 7.26
N ARG A 288 -5.46 30.45 6.86
CA ARG A 288 -5.84 31.81 7.24
C ARG A 288 -6.98 31.88 8.27
N VAL A 289 -7.50 30.74 8.73
CA VAL A 289 -8.56 30.74 9.74
C VAL A 289 -8.00 31.17 11.08
N SER A 290 -8.53 32.26 11.64
CA SER A 290 -8.24 32.65 13.03
C SER A 290 -8.88 31.64 13.98
N HIS A 291 -8.08 31.04 14.87
CA HIS A 291 -8.58 30.09 15.87
C HIS A 291 -9.54 30.76 16.86
N GLU A 292 -9.28 32.03 17.23
CA GLU A 292 -10.17 32.81 18.08
C GLU A 292 -11.53 33.06 17.41
N PHE A 293 -11.51 33.38 16.11
CA PHE A 293 -12.76 33.55 15.36
C PHE A 293 -13.54 32.24 15.27
N MET A 294 -12.85 31.13 14.98
CA MET A 294 -13.46 29.80 14.93
C MET A 294 -14.10 29.42 16.27
N GLU A 295 -13.45 29.66 17.40
CA GLU A 295 -14.03 29.40 18.72
C GLU A 295 -15.33 30.19 18.95
N ARG A 296 -15.32 31.49 18.63
CA ARG A 296 -16.53 32.34 18.74
C ARG A 296 -17.66 31.86 17.82
N VAL A 297 -17.33 31.37 16.63
CA VAL A 297 -18.33 30.82 15.69
C VAL A 297 -18.94 29.55 16.25
N LEU A 298 -18.15 28.62 16.80
CA LEU A 298 -18.65 27.38 17.38
C LEU A 298 -19.58 27.66 18.58
N GLN A 299 -19.20 28.61 19.44
CA GLN A 299 -20.04 29.08 20.54
C GLN A 299 -21.30 29.79 20.05
N GLY A 300 -21.19 30.61 19.01
CA GLY A 300 -22.32 31.34 18.42
C GLY A 300 -23.38 30.42 17.81
N PHE A 301 -22.97 29.27 17.26
CA PHE A 301 -23.89 28.21 16.81
C PHE A 301 -24.43 27.34 17.96
N GLY A 302 -24.06 27.61 19.21
CA GLY A 302 -24.56 26.88 20.37
C GLY A 302 -24.01 25.47 20.51
N LEU A 303 -22.83 25.18 19.93
CA LEU A 303 -22.16 23.90 20.16
C LEU A 303 -21.74 23.80 21.63
N GLY A 304 -21.90 22.61 22.22
CA GLY A 304 -21.68 22.42 23.65
C GLY A 304 -20.24 22.72 24.08
N GLU A 305 -20.06 23.27 25.29
CA GLU A 305 -18.75 23.72 25.80
C GLU A 305 -17.69 22.63 25.75
N ARG A 306 -18.06 21.38 26.06
CA ARG A 306 -17.17 20.21 25.93
C ARG A 306 -16.60 20.05 24.52
N PHE A 307 -17.43 20.24 23.48
CA PHE A 307 -16.99 20.18 22.09
C PHE A 307 -16.05 21.34 21.76
N CYS A 308 -16.41 22.56 22.16
CA CYS A 308 -15.58 23.74 21.97
C CYS A 308 -14.22 23.59 22.68
N ASN A 309 -14.19 23.04 23.90
CA ASN A 309 -12.98 22.75 24.64
C ASN A 309 -12.07 21.78 23.88
N TYR A 310 -12.61 20.66 23.37
CA TYR A 310 -11.82 19.74 22.55
C TYR A 310 -11.22 20.42 21.31
N VAL A 311 -11.98 21.26 20.60
CA VAL A 311 -11.43 22.04 19.48
C VAL A 311 -10.29 22.95 19.95
N ARG A 312 -10.49 23.65 21.07
CA ARG A 312 -9.51 24.58 21.64
C ARG A 312 -8.18 23.89 21.98
N ILE A 313 -8.21 22.73 22.62
CA ILE A 313 -6.98 22.02 23.03
C ILE A 313 -6.22 21.39 21.86
N MET A 314 -6.84 21.25 20.67
CA MET A 314 -6.23 20.62 19.50
C MET A 314 -5.27 21.50 18.72
N TYR A 315 -5.27 22.83 18.92
CA TYR A 315 -4.49 23.79 18.12
C TYR A 315 -3.19 24.35 18.75
N PRO A 316 -3.07 24.52 20.08
CA PRO A 316 -1.87 25.08 20.69
C PRO A 316 -0.62 24.20 20.51
N ASP A 317 0.54 24.86 20.35
CA ASP A 317 1.87 24.25 20.35
C ASP A 317 2.04 23.05 19.38
N ILE A 318 1.35 23.07 18.24
CA ILE A 318 1.57 22.10 17.16
C ILE A 318 2.93 22.37 16.53
N PHE A 319 3.71 21.31 16.30
CA PHE A 319 4.98 21.40 15.58
C PHE A 319 5.08 20.30 14.53
N SER A 320 6.01 20.47 13.59
CA SER A 320 6.21 19.48 12.54
C SER A 320 7.68 19.26 12.22
N SER A 321 8.01 17.99 12.01
CA SER A 321 9.33 17.50 11.61
C SER A 321 9.31 17.16 10.12
N VAL A 322 10.31 17.59 9.35
CA VAL A 322 10.41 17.24 7.93
C VAL A 322 11.25 15.98 7.77
N MET A 323 10.66 14.93 7.19
CA MET A 323 11.38 13.70 6.87
C MET A 323 12.16 13.89 5.56
N VAL A 324 13.48 13.89 5.69
CA VAL A 324 14.41 13.99 4.56
C VAL A 324 14.96 12.58 4.28
N ASN A 325 14.77 12.10 3.05
CA ASN A 325 15.22 10.79 2.54
C ASN A 325 14.43 9.54 2.95
N GLY A 326 13.33 9.67 3.70
CA GLY A 326 12.51 8.54 4.13
C GLY A 326 13.13 7.85 5.34
#